data_AF-A0A813ID75-F1
#
_entry.id   AF-A0A813ID75-F1
#
_cell.length_a   1.000
_cell.length_b   1.000
_cell.length_c   1.000
_cell.angle_alpha   90.00
_cell.angle_beta   90.00
_cell.angle_gamma   90.00
#
_symmetry.space_group_name_H-M   'P 1'
#
loop_
_entity.id
_entity.type
_entity.pdbx_description
1 polymer ?
#
loop_
_entity_poly.entity_id
_entity_poly.type
_entity_poly.pdbx_seq_one_letter_code
_entity_poly.pdbx_strand_id
1 'polypeptide(L)'
;DWKWPHHCLGAWSEPRVLEVLRADMRRALQRSGAAAAALDFLRPRDVVIHLRCFPFFNGAYPLAGFSFYKALPKSFAAAPDLRFLLVAASLGRPCTAVALALESFLMKHYPQAEVVRKFDAAVAPAGVMAEDLSSVDGAKERAAEADFALQVFAPVLFRSPSSFSLWAALAREEGQPVLSTSNPTAHSCCWRWTEANFGRNWRWRKQVPLLTLDVVQRRGFAFEEHERWVHWLETN
;
A
#
# COMPACT_ATOMS: atom_id res chain seq x y z
N ASP A 1 -25.93 10.23 -19.72
CA ASP A 1 -26.21 10.23 -18.27
C ASP A 1 -25.58 9.06 -17.54
N TRP A 2 -24.32 9.19 -17.12
CA TRP A 2 -23.66 8.19 -16.27
C TRP A 2 -23.45 8.80 -14.89
N LYS A 3 -24.50 8.75 -14.06
CA LYS A 3 -24.41 9.02 -12.62
C LYS A 3 -24.13 7.69 -11.93
N TRP A 4 -22.88 7.45 -11.54
CA TRP A 4 -22.52 6.28 -10.75
C TRP A 4 -22.28 6.70 -9.28
N PRO A 5 -23.22 6.42 -8.37
CA PRO A 5 -22.94 6.48 -6.95
C PRO A 5 -22.00 5.31 -6.58
N HIS A 6 -21.14 5.50 -5.59
CA HIS A 6 -20.00 4.64 -5.19
C HIS A 6 -20.32 3.17 -4.78
N HIS A 7 -21.47 2.61 -5.18
CA HIS A 7 -21.83 1.19 -5.06
C HIS A 7 -21.08 0.28 -6.06
N CYS A 8 -20.27 0.86 -6.95
CA CYS A 8 -19.66 0.18 -8.11
C CYS A 8 -18.57 -0.86 -7.79
N LEU A 9 -17.98 -0.85 -6.59
CA LEU A 9 -16.81 -1.72 -6.38
C LEU A 9 -17.12 -3.22 -6.24
N GLY A 10 -18.39 -3.60 -6.05
CA GLY A 10 -18.81 -5.01 -6.13
C GLY A 10 -18.69 -5.56 -7.55
N ALA A 11 -19.11 -4.79 -8.56
CA ALA A 11 -19.06 -5.19 -9.98
C ALA A 11 -17.63 -5.37 -10.50
N TRP A 12 -16.68 -4.59 -9.98
CA TRP A 12 -15.26 -4.74 -10.33
C TRP A 12 -14.64 -6.04 -9.83
N SER A 13 -15.30 -6.78 -8.93
CA SER A 13 -14.83 -8.11 -8.47
C SER A 13 -15.34 -9.28 -9.31
N GLU A 14 -16.20 -9.02 -10.31
CA GLU A 14 -16.63 -10.07 -11.22
C GLU A 14 -15.44 -10.55 -12.07
N PRO A 15 -15.20 -11.87 -12.21
CA PRO A 15 -14.00 -12.38 -12.87
C PRO A 15 -13.72 -11.79 -14.26
N ARG A 16 -14.75 -11.66 -15.10
CA ARG A 16 -14.63 -11.07 -16.44
C ARG A 16 -14.25 -9.59 -16.40
N VAL A 17 -14.79 -8.84 -15.44
CA VAL A 17 -14.47 -7.41 -15.27
C VAL A 17 -13.04 -7.25 -14.74
N LEU A 18 -12.61 -8.12 -13.83
CA LEU A 18 -11.23 -8.15 -13.34
C LEU A 18 -10.22 -8.45 -14.45
N GLU A 19 -10.53 -9.39 -15.35
CA GLU A 19 -9.67 -9.70 -16.50
C GLU A 19 -9.50 -8.49 -17.43
N VAL A 20 -10.59 -7.79 -17.75
CA VAL A 20 -10.56 -6.57 -18.56
C VAL A 20 -9.76 -5.47 -17.86
N LEU A 21 -10.04 -5.22 -16.57
CA LEU A 21 -9.30 -4.24 -15.77
C LEU A 21 -7.79 -4.50 -15.77
N ARG A 22 -7.38 -5.76 -15.54
CA ARG A 22 -5.97 -6.17 -15.58
C ARG A 22 -5.34 -5.89 -16.94
N ALA A 23 -6.00 -6.35 -18.01
CA ALA A 23 -5.49 -6.20 -19.36
C ALA A 23 -5.36 -4.71 -19.75
N ASP A 24 -6.38 -3.90 -19.48
CA ASP A 24 -6.41 -2.49 -19.86
C ASP A 24 -5.42 -1.65 -19.05
N MET A 25 -5.34 -1.86 -17.72
CA MET A 25 -4.38 -1.14 -16.89
C MET A 25 -2.94 -1.48 -17.27
N ARG A 26 -2.61 -2.76 -17.47
CA ARG A 26 -1.25 -3.16 -17.88
C ARG A 26 -0.90 -2.60 -19.27
N ARG A 27 -1.84 -2.62 -20.21
CA ARG A 27 -1.66 -2.04 -21.54
C ARG A 27 -1.43 -0.53 -21.48
N ALA A 28 -2.16 0.18 -20.62
CA ALA A 28 -1.97 1.62 -20.41
C ALA A 28 -0.56 1.91 -19.87
N LEU A 29 -0.11 1.18 -18.85
CA LEU A 29 1.23 1.32 -18.27
C LEU A 29 2.36 0.93 -19.24
N GLN A 30 2.11 -0.02 -20.15
CA GLN A 30 3.05 -0.34 -21.22
C GLN A 30 3.17 0.81 -22.22
N ARG A 31 2.05 1.42 -22.62
CA ARG A 31 2.03 2.53 -23.58
C ARG A 31 2.71 3.78 -23.06
N SER A 32 2.61 4.07 -21.75
CA SER A 32 3.28 5.21 -21.14
C SER A 32 4.76 4.98 -20.86
N GLY A 33 5.24 3.74 -20.96
CA GLY A 33 6.61 3.35 -20.59
C GLY A 33 6.82 3.11 -19.08
N ALA A 34 5.81 3.38 -18.25
CA ALA A 34 5.88 3.18 -16.80
C ALA A 34 6.09 1.70 -16.42
N ALA A 35 5.57 0.77 -17.21
CA ALA A 35 5.79 -0.67 -17.01
C ALA A 35 7.27 -1.05 -17.15
N ALA A 36 7.95 -0.56 -18.20
CA ALA A 36 9.37 -0.85 -18.41
C ALA A 36 10.22 -0.27 -17.28
N ALA A 37 9.99 1.00 -16.92
CA ALA A 37 10.69 1.65 -15.81
C ALA A 37 10.51 0.91 -14.48
N ALA A 38 9.30 0.43 -14.19
CA ALA A 38 9.03 -0.35 -12.98
C ALA A 38 9.75 -1.71 -13.01
N LEU A 39 9.73 -2.42 -14.13
CA LEU A 39 10.37 -3.73 -14.27
C LEU A 39 11.91 -3.64 -14.21
N ASP A 40 12.50 -2.59 -14.76
CA ASP A 40 13.95 -2.34 -14.68
C ASP A 40 14.40 -2.00 -13.25
N PHE A 41 13.52 -1.35 -12.47
CA PHE A 41 13.80 -0.98 -11.08
C PHE A 41 13.59 -2.15 -10.09
N LEU A 42 12.57 -2.97 -10.32
CA LEU A 42 12.15 -4.02 -9.38
C LEU A 42 13.11 -5.22 -9.41
N ARG A 43 13.44 -5.73 -8.22
CA ARG A 43 14.17 -6.99 -8.04
C ARG A 43 13.20 -8.15 -7.79
N PRO A 44 13.59 -9.41 -8.05
CA PRO A 44 12.72 -10.58 -7.84
C PRO A 44 12.18 -10.76 -6.41
N ARG A 45 12.86 -10.19 -5.41
CA ARG A 45 12.50 -10.27 -3.99
C ARG A 45 11.97 -8.97 -3.40
N ASP A 46 11.62 -8.01 -4.25
CA ASP A 46 11.05 -6.76 -3.80
C ASP A 46 9.64 -6.93 -3.22
N VAL A 47 9.41 -6.19 -2.15
CA VAL A 47 8.13 -6.05 -1.48
C VAL A 47 7.76 -4.58 -1.50
N VAL A 48 6.72 -4.22 -2.24
CA VAL A 48 6.21 -2.85 -2.28
C VAL A 48 5.19 -2.64 -1.18
N ILE A 49 5.40 -1.64 -0.35
CA ILE A 49 4.45 -1.15 0.65
C ILE A 49 4.02 0.25 0.22
N HIS A 50 2.77 0.39 -0.17
CA HIS A 50 2.21 1.71 -0.45
C HIS A 50 1.62 2.29 0.83
N LEU A 51 2.35 3.22 1.46
CA LEU A 51 1.95 3.91 2.66
C LEU A 51 1.20 5.19 2.27
N ARG A 52 -0.13 5.17 2.38
CA ARG A 52 -0.95 6.39 2.35
C ARG A 52 -1.30 6.77 3.76
N CYS A 53 -1.01 8.02 4.10
CA CYS A 53 -1.40 8.64 5.35
C CYS A 53 -2.25 9.86 4.99
N PHE A 54 -3.57 9.69 4.92
CA PHE A 54 -4.48 10.73 4.40
C PHE A 54 -5.90 10.57 4.96
N PRO A 55 -6.56 11.69 5.29
CA PRO A 55 -6.32 12.34 6.58
C PRO A 55 -6.63 11.35 7.70
N PHE A 56 -5.97 11.51 8.84
CA PHE A 56 -6.23 10.74 10.04
C PHE A 56 -7.76 10.62 10.26
N PHE A 57 -8.28 9.42 10.03
CA PHE A 57 -9.65 9.03 10.37
C PHE A 57 -10.76 9.55 9.46
N ASN A 58 -10.71 9.28 8.16
CA ASN A 58 -11.99 8.88 7.56
C ASN A 58 -12.23 7.42 7.96
N GLY A 59 -13.39 7.11 8.55
CA GLY A 59 -13.71 5.74 9.00
C GLY A 59 -13.68 4.70 7.88
N ALA A 60 -13.50 5.12 6.62
CA ALA A 60 -13.42 4.26 5.44
C ALA A 60 -12.02 3.63 5.23
N TYR A 61 -10.94 4.25 5.71
CA TYR A 61 -9.56 3.83 5.41
C TYR A 61 -8.63 3.90 6.64
N PRO A 62 -8.68 2.91 7.54
CA PRO A 62 -7.87 2.92 8.76
C PRO A 62 -6.39 2.61 8.52
N LEU A 63 -5.49 3.00 9.41
CA LEU A 63 -4.08 2.64 9.24
C LEU A 63 -3.84 1.16 9.59
N ALA A 64 -3.05 0.46 8.77
CA ALA A 64 -2.65 -0.92 9.06
C ALA A 64 -1.72 -0.96 10.29
N GLY A 65 -2.04 -1.81 11.27
CA GLY A 65 -1.13 -2.17 12.37
C GLY A 65 0.16 -2.76 11.83
N PHE A 66 1.30 -2.45 12.44
CA PHE A 66 2.59 -2.86 11.88
C PHE A 66 2.76 -4.37 11.89
N SER A 67 2.13 -5.06 12.84
CA SER A 67 2.01 -6.52 12.89
C SER A 67 1.57 -7.14 11.56
N PHE A 68 0.80 -6.42 10.74
CA PHE A 68 0.45 -6.81 9.37
C PHE A 68 1.65 -7.11 8.47
N TYR A 69 2.72 -6.32 8.55
CA TYR A 69 3.85 -6.41 7.63
C TYR A 69 4.77 -7.61 7.93
N LYS A 70 4.50 -8.37 8.99
CA LYS A 70 5.11 -9.68 9.28
C LYS A 70 4.60 -10.82 8.38
N ALA A 71 3.60 -10.53 7.55
CA ALA A 71 2.85 -11.52 6.80
C ALA A 71 3.52 -12.06 5.53
N LEU A 72 4.82 -11.83 5.32
CA LEU A 72 5.50 -12.22 4.09
C LEU A 72 5.43 -13.73 3.83
N PRO A 73 5.35 -14.17 2.56
CA PRO A 73 5.59 -15.56 2.22
C PRO A 73 6.94 -16.02 2.76
N LYS A 74 7.03 -17.25 3.28
CA LYS A 74 8.28 -17.80 3.85
C LYS A 74 9.47 -17.71 2.89
N SER A 75 9.22 -17.89 1.59
CA SER A 75 10.23 -17.79 0.53
C SER A 75 10.80 -16.38 0.35
N PHE A 76 10.07 -15.34 0.74
CA PHE A 76 10.55 -13.95 0.74
C PHE A 76 11.14 -13.58 2.09
N ALA A 77 10.49 -13.98 3.19
CA ALA A 77 10.88 -13.61 4.56
C ALA A 77 12.30 -14.03 4.95
N ALA A 78 12.83 -15.10 4.34
CA ALA A 78 14.19 -15.61 4.59
C ALA A 78 15.19 -15.24 3.48
N ALA A 79 14.77 -14.48 2.46
CA ALA A 79 15.64 -14.15 1.35
C ALA A 79 16.74 -13.15 1.79
N PRO A 80 18.02 -13.39 1.45
CA PRO A 80 19.13 -12.51 1.82
C PRO A 80 19.13 -11.19 1.03
N ASP A 81 18.45 -11.16 -0.11
CA ASP A 81 18.28 -10.02 -1.01
C ASP A 81 16.88 -9.40 -0.89
N LEU A 82 16.17 -9.65 0.22
CA LEU A 82 14.86 -9.07 0.49
C LEU A 82 14.98 -7.54 0.54
N ARG A 83 14.14 -6.85 -0.23
CA ARG A 83 14.07 -5.38 -0.21
C ARG A 83 12.63 -4.91 -0.07
N PHE A 84 12.39 -4.03 0.91
CA PHE A 84 11.12 -3.33 1.08
C PHE A 84 11.20 -1.96 0.39
N LEU A 85 10.25 -1.68 -0.49
CA LEU A 85 10.07 -0.38 -1.12
C LEU A 85 8.89 0.33 -0.43
N LEU A 86 9.19 1.31 0.40
CA LEU A 86 8.19 2.16 1.06
C LEU A 86 7.81 3.30 0.12
N VAL A 87 6.70 3.14 -0.60
CA VAL A 87 6.18 4.15 -1.53
C VAL A 87 5.16 5.01 -0.80
N ALA A 88 5.42 6.31 -0.68
CA ALA A 88 4.54 7.22 0.04
C ALA A 88 4.50 8.61 -0.63
N ALA A 89 3.30 9.12 -0.88
CA ALA A 89 3.09 10.50 -1.31
C ALA A 89 3.40 11.48 -0.17
N SER A 90 3.67 12.76 -0.46
CA SER A 90 3.96 13.82 0.52
C SER A 90 3.20 13.64 1.85
N LEU A 91 3.97 13.34 2.89
CA LEU A 91 3.46 12.78 4.13
C LEU A 91 3.14 13.86 5.18
N GLY A 92 3.89 14.97 5.22
CA GLY A 92 3.83 15.87 6.38
C GLY A 92 4.31 15.17 7.67
N ARG A 93 4.49 15.92 8.76
CA ARG A 93 5.16 15.43 9.98
C ARG A 93 4.63 14.11 10.56
N PRO A 94 3.32 13.92 10.80
CA PRO A 94 2.86 12.72 11.51
C PRO A 94 2.96 11.46 10.62
N CYS A 95 2.85 11.62 9.31
CA CYS A 95 2.99 10.51 8.39
C CYS A 95 4.46 10.14 8.14
N THR A 96 5.37 11.12 8.16
CA THR A 96 6.82 10.85 8.18
C THR A 96 7.18 10.03 9.42
N ALA A 97 6.65 10.36 10.60
CA ALA A 97 6.88 9.59 11.82
C ALA A 97 6.37 8.14 11.70
N VAL A 98 5.17 7.92 11.15
CA VAL A 98 4.65 6.58 10.89
C VAL A 98 5.54 5.80 9.91
N ALA A 99 6.05 6.45 8.86
CA ALA A 99 6.92 5.80 7.87
C ALA A 99 8.26 5.37 8.49
N LEU A 100 8.89 6.24 9.29
CA LEU A 100 10.14 5.95 10.00
C LEU A 100 9.97 4.82 11.02
N ALA A 101 8.83 4.80 11.72
CA ALA A 101 8.52 3.74 12.66
C ALA A 101 8.26 2.40 11.96
N LEU A 102 7.54 2.43 10.83
CA LEU A 102 7.33 1.24 10.00
C LEU A 102 8.66 0.65 9.52
N GLU A 103 9.56 1.49 9.03
CA GLU A 103 10.90 1.05 8.66
C GLU A 103 11.66 0.44 9.82
N SER A 104 11.67 1.09 10.99
CA SER A 104 12.30 0.57 12.20
C SER A 104 11.74 -0.81 12.57
N PHE A 105 10.42 -0.96 12.46
CA PHE A 105 9.74 -2.24 12.65
C PHE A 105 10.17 -3.30 11.62
N LEU A 106 10.26 -2.94 10.34
CA LEU A 106 10.68 -3.85 9.27
C LEU A 106 12.13 -4.31 9.49
N MET A 107 13.05 -3.40 9.79
CA MET A 107 14.45 -3.73 10.09
C MET A 107 14.57 -4.61 11.33
N LYS A 108 13.75 -4.39 12.36
CA LYS A 108 13.72 -5.25 13.55
C LYS A 108 13.25 -6.68 13.24
N HIS A 109 12.27 -6.84 12.35
CA HIS A 109 11.65 -8.13 12.06
C HIS A 109 12.25 -8.88 10.87
N TYR A 110 12.94 -8.16 9.98
CA TYR A 110 13.66 -8.68 8.82
C TYR A 110 15.04 -8.01 8.79
N PRO A 111 15.95 -8.35 9.72
CA PRO A 111 17.24 -7.67 9.88
C PRO A 111 18.17 -7.79 8.67
N GLN A 112 17.93 -8.78 7.81
CA GLN A 112 18.66 -8.95 6.56
C GLN A 112 18.12 -8.09 5.41
N ALA A 113 16.95 -7.47 5.56
CA ALA A 113 16.28 -6.78 4.48
C ALA A 113 16.81 -5.36 4.28
N GLU A 114 16.92 -4.95 3.02
CA GLU A 114 17.10 -3.54 2.65
C GLU A 114 15.74 -2.83 2.73
N VAL A 115 15.67 -1.64 3.34
CA VAL A 115 14.45 -0.81 3.31
C VAL A 115 14.75 0.47 2.56
N VAL A 116 14.13 0.63 1.39
CA VAL A 116 14.27 1.81 0.53
C VAL A 116 13.02 2.66 0.65
N ARG A 117 13.22 3.93 0.97
CA ARG A 117 12.17 4.94 0.98
C ARG A 117 12.06 5.55 -0.41
N LYS A 118 10.87 5.46 -1.00
CA LYS A 118 10.53 6.21 -2.21
C LYS A 118 9.54 7.29 -1.81
N PHE A 119 10.10 8.38 -1.28
CA PHE A 119 9.37 9.59 -0.94
C PHE A 119 9.59 10.64 -2.04
N ASP A 120 8.55 11.42 -2.31
CA ASP A 120 8.64 12.65 -3.10
C ASP A 120 9.77 13.54 -2.54
N ALA A 121 10.77 13.87 -3.37
CA ALA A 121 11.97 14.57 -2.93
C ALA A 121 11.69 15.98 -2.40
N ALA A 122 10.52 16.54 -2.67
CA ALA A 122 10.13 17.85 -2.15
C ALA A 122 9.99 17.90 -0.62
N VAL A 123 9.95 16.76 0.10
CA VAL A 123 9.69 16.70 1.56
C VAL A 123 10.55 15.69 2.32
N ALA A 124 11.58 15.12 1.71
CA ALA A 124 12.50 14.23 2.44
C ALA A 124 13.24 15.01 3.56
N PRO A 125 13.29 14.49 4.82
CA PRO A 125 14.11 15.12 5.87
C PRO A 125 15.57 15.25 5.41
N ALA A 126 16.26 16.31 5.83
CA ALA A 126 17.66 16.52 5.49
C ALA A 126 18.49 15.26 5.86
N GLY A 127 19.18 14.69 4.87
CA GLY A 127 19.96 13.45 5.02
C GLY A 127 19.25 12.16 4.59
N VAL A 128 18.02 12.22 4.09
CA VAL A 128 17.30 11.06 3.51
C VAL A 128 17.41 11.09 2.00
N MET A 129 17.95 10.03 1.39
CA MET A 129 17.99 9.89 -0.07
C MET A 129 16.57 9.74 -0.62
N ALA A 130 16.14 10.73 -1.39
CA ALA A 130 14.94 10.67 -2.22
C ALA A 130 15.39 10.28 -3.64
N GLU A 131 15.12 9.05 -4.05
CA GLU A 131 15.20 8.68 -5.46
C GLU A 131 13.89 9.12 -6.14
N ASP A 132 13.81 10.42 -6.46
CA ASP A 132 12.72 10.93 -7.28
C ASP A 132 12.93 10.48 -8.73
N LEU A 133 12.02 9.65 -9.22
CA LEU A 133 11.87 9.43 -10.65
C LEU A 133 11.20 10.68 -11.25
N SER A 134 12.02 11.68 -11.59
CA SER A 134 11.77 12.83 -12.47
C SER A 134 11.11 14.09 -11.88
N SER A 135 11.85 15.21 -11.95
CA SER A 135 11.41 16.58 -11.60
C SER A 135 11.37 17.48 -12.85
N VAL A 136 10.32 17.44 -13.65
CA VAL A 136 9.96 18.46 -14.68
C VAL A 136 8.44 18.46 -14.87
N ASP A 137 7.80 19.61 -15.10
CA ASP A 137 6.35 19.79 -15.32
C ASP A 137 5.62 18.59 -15.95
N GLY A 138 4.55 18.13 -15.29
CA GLY A 138 3.97 16.79 -15.46
C GLY A 138 4.65 15.71 -14.60
N ALA A 139 5.64 16.08 -13.77
CA ALA A 139 6.38 15.20 -12.86
C ALA A 139 5.48 14.50 -11.84
N LYS A 140 4.50 15.20 -11.26
CA LYS A 140 3.61 14.57 -10.25
C LYS A 140 2.76 13.45 -10.85
N GLU A 141 2.26 13.64 -12.06
CA GLU A 141 1.44 12.64 -12.74
C GLU A 141 2.30 11.46 -13.17
N ARG A 142 3.49 11.72 -13.72
CA ARG A 142 4.48 10.69 -14.07
C ARG A 142 5.02 9.94 -12.86
N ALA A 143 5.24 10.62 -11.73
CA ALA A 143 5.66 10.01 -10.47
C ALA A 143 4.55 9.15 -9.87
N ALA A 144 3.31 9.64 -9.85
CA ALA A 144 2.17 8.85 -9.42
C ALA A 144 1.94 7.63 -10.32
N GLU A 145 2.11 7.77 -11.63
CA GLU A 145 2.03 6.65 -12.57
C GLU A 145 3.17 5.63 -12.35
N ALA A 146 4.40 6.09 -12.12
CA ALA A 146 5.52 5.21 -11.79
C ALA A 146 5.30 4.47 -10.45
N ASP A 147 4.77 5.14 -9.43
CA ASP A 147 4.40 4.52 -8.14
C ASP A 147 3.25 3.52 -8.28
N PHE A 148 2.31 3.81 -9.17
CA PHE A 148 1.25 2.87 -9.53
C PHE A 148 1.83 1.65 -10.25
N ALA A 149 2.72 1.85 -11.22
CA ALA A 149 3.40 0.79 -11.94
C ALA A 149 4.22 -0.10 -11.00
N LEU A 150 4.99 0.47 -10.07
CA LEU A 150 5.69 -0.31 -9.05
C LEU A 150 4.74 -1.23 -8.28
N GLN A 151 3.57 -0.74 -7.86
CA GLN A 151 2.57 -1.56 -7.18
C GLN A 151 1.94 -2.65 -8.07
N VAL A 152 1.75 -2.39 -9.36
CA VAL A 152 1.22 -3.36 -10.32
C VAL A 152 2.24 -4.46 -10.63
N PHE A 153 3.51 -4.11 -10.77
CA PHE A 153 4.54 -5.05 -11.20
C PHE A 153 5.35 -5.68 -10.05
N ALA A 154 5.19 -5.19 -8.81
CA ALA A 154 5.92 -5.72 -7.65
C ALA A 154 5.79 -7.25 -7.52
N PRO A 155 6.85 -7.97 -7.10
CA PRO A 155 6.73 -9.37 -6.75
C PRO A 155 5.69 -9.58 -5.63
N VAL A 156 5.76 -8.78 -4.56
CA VAL A 156 4.77 -8.77 -3.47
C VAL A 156 4.27 -7.35 -3.24
N LEU A 157 2.95 -7.20 -3.08
CA LEU A 157 2.32 -5.93 -2.69
C LEU A 157 1.69 -6.06 -1.30
N PHE A 158 2.13 -5.24 -0.35
CA PHE A 158 1.35 -4.91 0.83
C PHE A 158 0.49 -3.69 0.52
N ARG A 159 -0.82 -3.88 0.47
CA ARG A 159 -1.72 -2.76 0.24
C ARG A 159 -2.11 -2.10 1.57
N SER A 160 -2.02 -0.77 1.61
CA SER A 160 -2.81 0.05 2.53
C SER A 160 -4.28 0.05 2.09
N PRO A 161 -5.23 0.39 2.98
CA PRO A 161 -6.61 0.60 2.59
C PRO A 161 -6.71 1.95 1.88
N SER A 162 -6.32 1.98 0.62
CA SER A 162 -6.45 3.14 -0.27
C SER A 162 -7.06 2.66 -1.58
N SER A 163 -7.91 3.49 -2.19
CA SER A 163 -8.40 3.21 -3.55
C SER A 163 -7.24 3.13 -4.54
N PHE A 164 -6.16 3.88 -4.34
CA PHE A 164 -4.98 3.87 -5.22
C PHE A 164 -4.28 2.50 -5.23
N SER A 165 -3.99 1.93 -4.05
CA SER A 165 -3.39 0.60 -3.93
C SER A 165 -4.37 -0.52 -4.26
N LEU A 166 -5.68 -0.30 -4.11
CA LEU A 166 -6.70 -1.23 -4.57
C LEU A 166 -6.62 -1.40 -6.09
N TRP A 167 -6.67 -0.32 -6.87
CA TRP A 167 -6.61 -0.39 -8.32
C TRP A 167 -5.34 -1.08 -8.82
N ALA A 168 -4.19 -0.73 -8.23
CA ALA A 168 -2.94 -1.40 -8.55
C ALA A 168 -2.99 -2.90 -8.22
N ALA A 169 -3.60 -3.27 -7.09
CA ALA A 169 -3.75 -4.66 -6.69
C ALA A 169 -4.69 -5.46 -7.62
N LEU A 170 -5.74 -4.83 -8.16
CA LEU A 170 -6.63 -5.47 -9.13
C LEU A 170 -5.92 -5.74 -10.46
N ALA A 171 -5.01 -4.86 -10.88
CA ALA A 171 -4.26 -4.95 -12.13
C ALA A 171 -3.08 -5.95 -12.11
N ARG A 172 -2.83 -6.62 -10.98
CA ARG A 172 -1.77 -7.62 -10.81
C ARG A 172 -2.14 -8.96 -11.46
N GLU A 173 -1.12 -9.68 -11.90
CA GLU A 173 -1.26 -11.04 -12.42
C GLU A 173 -1.51 -12.04 -11.29
N GLU A 174 -2.07 -13.20 -11.65
CA GLU A 174 -2.30 -14.29 -10.70
C GLU A 174 -0.99 -14.85 -10.10
N GLY A 175 0.17 -14.61 -10.70
CA GLY A 175 1.44 -15.01 -10.09
C GLY A 175 1.87 -14.17 -8.89
N GLN A 176 1.28 -12.99 -8.68
CA GLN A 176 1.83 -11.93 -7.84
C GLN A 176 1.02 -11.76 -6.54
N PRO A 177 1.55 -12.17 -5.37
CA PRO A 177 0.81 -12.09 -4.11
C PRO A 177 0.42 -10.66 -3.74
N VAL A 178 -0.79 -10.52 -3.19
CA VAL A 178 -1.29 -9.31 -2.53
C VAL A 178 -1.59 -9.65 -1.07
N LEU A 179 -0.93 -8.93 -0.16
CA LEU A 179 -1.20 -8.99 1.25
C LEU A 179 -2.08 -7.78 1.59
N SER A 180 -3.25 -8.03 2.19
CA SER A 180 -4.21 -6.99 2.59
C SER A 180 -4.70 -7.20 4.01
N THR A 181 -4.87 -6.10 4.76
CA THR A 181 -5.72 -6.11 5.95
C THR A 181 -7.17 -6.37 5.53
N SER A 182 -7.93 -7.09 6.34
CA SER A 182 -9.38 -7.24 6.11
C SER A 182 -10.07 -5.88 6.15
N ASN A 183 -11.01 -5.64 5.22
CA ASN A 183 -11.89 -4.48 5.32
C ASN A 183 -12.64 -4.54 6.66
N PRO A 184 -12.81 -3.41 7.39
CA PRO A 184 -13.63 -3.38 8.58
C PRO A 184 -15.09 -3.68 8.21
N THR A 185 -15.54 -4.89 8.53
CA THR A 185 -16.88 -5.42 8.21
C THR A 185 -18.01 -4.80 9.06
N ALA A 186 -17.68 -4.05 10.11
CA ALA A 186 -18.64 -3.71 11.16
C ALA A 186 -19.56 -2.52 10.82
N HIS A 187 -19.13 -1.54 10.02
CA HIS A 187 -19.85 -0.27 9.89
C HIS A 187 -20.14 0.20 8.46
N SER A 188 -19.65 -0.50 7.44
CA SER A 188 -19.95 -0.18 6.05
C SER A 188 -20.68 -1.33 5.39
N CYS A 189 -22.00 -1.19 5.24
CA CYS A 189 -22.86 -2.12 4.50
C CYS A 189 -22.46 -2.29 3.02
N CYS A 190 -21.50 -1.49 2.53
CA CYS A 190 -21.15 -1.37 1.12
C CYS A 190 -19.93 -2.21 0.68
N TRP A 191 -19.07 -2.68 1.60
CA TRP A 191 -17.77 -3.28 1.23
C TRP A 191 -17.58 -4.71 1.74
N ARG A 192 -18.45 -5.63 1.32
CA ARG A 192 -18.36 -7.06 1.66
C ARG A 192 -17.44 -7.84 0.72
N TRP A 193 -16.19 -7.41 0.56
CA TRP A 193 -15.23 -8.20 -0.21
C TRP A 193 -14.69 -9.35 0.62
N THR A 194 -14.62 -10.52 -0.01
CA THR A 194 -14.09 -11.76 0.55
C THR A 194 -12.89 -12.23 -0.27
N GLU A 195 -12.16 -13.24 0.20
CA GLU A 195 -11.08 -13.92 -0.56
C GLU A 195 -11.51 -14.34 -1.96
N ALA A 196 -12.76 -14.78 -2.10
CA ALA A 196 -13.31 -15.24 -3.37
C ALA A 196 -13.39 -14.13 -4.44
N ASN A 197 -13.41 -12.86 -4.04
CA ASN A 197 -13.61 -11.74 -4.95
C ASN A 197 -12.34 -11.33 -5.73
N PHE A 198 -11.14 -11.73 -5.30
CA PHE A 198 -9.89 -11.26 -5.91
C PHE A 198 -8.92 -12.39 -6.29
N GLY A 199 -9.35 -13.64 -6.15
CA GLY A 199 -8.58 -14.81 -6.53
C GLY A 199 -7.61 -15.32 -5.45
N ARG A 200 -6.94 -16.43 -5.74
CA ARG A 200 -6.19 -17.26 -4.76
C ARG A 200 -4.93 -16.60 -4.19
N ASN A 201 -4.45 -15.53 -4.82
CA ASN A 201 -3.19 -14.87 -4.47
C ASN A 201 -3.39 -13.66 -3.55
N TRP A 202 -4.66 -13.34 -3.30
CA TRP A 202 -5.05 -12.39 -2.31
C TRP A 202 -5.10 -13.03 -0.93
N ARG A 203 -4.27 -12.55 0.00
CA ARG A 203 -4.26 -13.05 1.37
C ARG A 203 -4.75 -11.97 2.31
N TRP A 204 -5.88 -12.24 2.97
CA TRP A 204 -6.42 -11.34 3.97
C TRP A 204 -5.85 -11.65 5.34
N ARG A 205 -5.51 -10.59 6.07
CA ARG A 205 -5.13 -10.68 7.48
C ARG A 205 -6.30 -10.20 8.34
N LYS A 206 -7.04 -11.19 8.87
CA LYS A 206 -8.28 -11.02 9.66
C LYS A 206 -8.06 -10.60 11.11
N GLN A 207 -6.82 -10.65 11.61
CA GLN A 207 -6.47 -10.42 13.02
C GLN A 207 -5.38 -9.35 13.18
N VAL A 208 -5.37 -8.35 12.31
CA VAL A 208 -4.48 -7.20 12.47
C VAL A 208 -5.31 -6.08 13.10
N PRO A 209 -4.88 -5.52 14.24
CA PRO A 209 -5.51 -4.34 14.80
C PRO A 209 -5.20 -3.14 13.90
N LEU A 210 -6.23 -2.39 13.56
CA LEU A 210 -6.15 -1.21 12.70
C LEU A 210 -6.42 0.02 13.54
N LEU A 211 -5.69 1.10 13.29
CA LEU A 211 -5.99 2.38 13.94
C LEU A 211 -7.16 3.04 13.19
N THR A 212 -8.37 2.83 13.72
CA THR A 212 -9.63 3.39 13.21
C THR A 212 -10.05 4.63 14.02
N LEU A 213 -11.04 5.39 13.50
CA LEU A 213 -11.66 6.47 14.27
C LEU A 213 -12.21 5.98 15.62
N ASP A 214 -12.87 4.82 15.64
CA ASP A 214 -13.43 4.24 16.86
C ASP A 214 -12.33 3.89 17.88
N VAL A 215 -11.18 3.38 17.41
CA VAL A 215 -10.04 3.08 18.29
C VAL A 215 -9.50 4.37 18.90
N VAL A 216 -9.37 5.44 18.10
CA VAL A 216 -8.90 6.76 18.58
C VAL A 216 -9.83 7.31 19.65
N GLN A 217 -11.14 7.29 19.39
CA GLN A 217 -12.16 7.76 20.33
C GLN A 217 -12.14 6.93 21.63
N ARG A 218 -12.09 5.60 21.54
CA ARG A 218 -12.05 4.72 22.72
C ARG A 218 -10.76 4.83 23.53
N ARG A 219 -9.64 5.11 22.85
CA ARG A 219 -8.32 5.22 23.50
C ARG A 219 -8.00 6.63 23.98
N GLY A 220 -8.86 7.62 23.69
CA GLY A 220 -8.62 9.01 24.05
C GLY A 220 -7.34 9.57 23.44
N PHE A 221 -7.03 9.15 22.21
CA PHE A 221 -5.86 9.61 21.47
C PHE A 221 -6.08 11.05 20.97
N ALA A 222 -5.18 11.98 21.31
CA ALA A 222 -5.17 13.32 20.75
C ALA A 222 -4.45 13.35 19.40
N PHE A 223 -4.83 14.30 18.52
CA PHE A 223 -4.31 14.41 17.15
C PHE A 223 -2.79 14.65 17.09
N GLU A 224 -2.26 15.32 18.10
CA GLU A 224 -0.87 15.73 18.20
C GLU A 224 0.04 14.59 18.71
N GLU A 225 -0.53 13.58 19.35
CA GLU A 225 0.17 12.48 20.03
C GLU A 225 0.49 11.29 19.10
N HIS A 226 1.03 11.59 17.93
CA HIS A 226 1.36 10.59 16.90
C HIS A 226 2.31 9.47 17.39
N GLU A 227 3.20 9.75 18.35
CA GLU A 227 4.05 8.73 18.98
C GLU A 227 3.22 7.65 19.71
N ARG A 228 2.13 8.04 20.38
CA ARG A 228 1.24 7.08 21.06
C ARG A 228 0.53 6.19 20.04
N TRP A 229 0.19 6.73 18.88
CA TRP A 229 -0.42 5.96 17.79
C TRP A 229 0.54 4.95 17.21
N VAL A 230 1.76 5.39 16.90
CA VAL A 230 2.86 4.55 16.43
C VAL A 230 3.12 3.42 17.41
N HIS A 231 3.31 3.74 18.69
CA HIS A 231 3.54 2.74 19.72
C HIS A 231 2.38 1.72 19.83
N TRP A 232 1.14 2.20 19.71
CA TRP A 232 -0.03 1.32 19.71
C TRP A 232 -0.04 0.37 18.50
N LEU A 233 0.24 0.87 17.29
CA LEU A 233 0.32 0.09 16.05
C LEU A 233 1.46 -0.93 16.04
N GLU A 234 2.55 -0.63 16.75
CA GLU A 234 3.70 -1.52 16.91
C GLU A 234 3.41 -2.68 17.87
N THR A 235 2.64 -2.40 18.92
CA THR A 235 2.40 -3.32 20.04
C THR A 235 1.21 -4.25 19.80
N ASN A 236 0.24 -3.83 19.01
CA ASN A 236 -0.98 -4.59 18.70
C ASN A 236 -0.86 -5.22 17.30
#